data_AF-A0A2N3BNE5-F1
#
_entry.id   AF-A0A2N3BNE5-F1
#
_cell.length_a   1.000
_cell.length_b   1.000
_cell.length_c   1.000
_cell.angle_alpha   90.00
_cell.angle_beta   90.00
_cell.angle_gamma   90.00
#
_symmetry.space_group_name_H-M   'P 1'
#
loop_
_entity.id
_entity.type
_entity.pdbx_description
1 polymer ?
#
loop_
_entity_poly.entity_id
_entity_poly.type
_entity_poly.pdbx_seq_one_letter_code
_entity_poly.pdbx_strand_id
1 'polypeptide(L)'
;MILVAANLNALAAGLRAEEARDFTLSVSAEIAESGLLAHILPRFALKTGRRAVIAGAPAAVRIGPLAEGGTPVMARGGRRFGISLAGEHDAARRFAGWLTSEIGQQAIAGFTPAEGAPFTGAVEAEVVAEVVITGDSALGRRVAETHCARCHRIAPEGRGIGIGSTPSFAALRALPDWDERFMAFYALNPHPSFLQVEGITPPFDPARPPAIVPVAITQAEAEAVLAYAASIAPADLGAPIVNR
;
A
#
# COMPACT_ATOMS: atom_id res chain seq x y z
N MET A 1 52.46 42.53 52.83
CA MET A 1 52.60 41.38 51.91
C MET A 1 51.51 40.37 52.25
N ILE A 2 50.32 40.54 51.68
CA ILE A 2 49.16 39.61 51.78
C ILE A 2 48.57 39.54 50.36
N LEU A 3 48.32 38.30 49.91
CA LEU A 3 47.86 37.93 48.59
C LEU A 3 46.55 38.62 48.17
N VAL A 4 46.47 39.06 46.91
CA VAL A 4 45.21 39.22 46.17
C VAL A 4 45.30 38.33 44.93
N ALA A 5 44.66 37.17 44.98
CA ALA A 5 44.45 36.33 43.81
C ALA A 5 43.18 36.81 43.09
N ALA A 6 43.36 37.51 41.97
CA ALA A 6 42.27 37.85 41.06
C ALA A 6 42.06 36.67 40.10
N ASN A 7 41.02 35.88 40.34
CA ASN A 7 40.53 34.85 39.41
C ASN A 7 39.84 35.55 38.22
N LEU A 8 40.53 35.62 37.09
CA LEU A 8 39.95 35.94 35.78
C LEU A 8 39.25 34.71 35.22
N ASN A 9 37.99 34.48 35.60
CA ASN A 9 37.12 33.52 34.92
C ASN A 9 36.53 34.20 33.68
N ALA A 10 37.17 34.00 32.53
CA ALA A 10 36.59 34.32 31.24
C ALA A 10 35.45 33.35 30.93
N LEU A 11 34.20 33.84 30.95
CA LEU A 11 33.06 33.15 30.36
C LEU A 11 33.27 33.04 28.85
N ALA A 12 33.80 31.92 28.38
CA ALA A 12 33.63 31.50 27.00
C ALA A 12 32.22 30.89 26.84
N ALA A 13 31.21 31.75 26.74
CA ALA A 13 29.91 31.32 26.25
C ALA A 13 30.07 30.92 24.78
N GLY A 14 30.08 29.62 24.52
CA GLY A 14 30.08 29.08 23.16
C GLY A 14 28.83 29.55 22.42
N LEU A 15 28.99 30.47 21.48
CA LEU A 15 28.01 30.75 20.45
C LEU A 15 27.89 29.49 19.58
N ARG A 16 26.95 28.60 19.92
CA ARG A 16 26.46 27.64 18.93
C ARG A 16 25.71 28.45 17.89
N ALA A 17 26.25 28.50 16.67
CA ALA A 17 25.52 29.04 15.53
C ALA A 17 24.14 28.39 15.48
N GLU A 18 23.09 29.20 15.47
CA GLU A 18 21.73 28.72 15.40
C GLU A 18 21.55 27.98 14.07
N GLU A 19 21.26 26.68 14.13
CA GLU A 19 21.07 25.87 12.93
C GLU A 19 19.91 26.44 12.12
N ALA A 20 20.18 26.80 10.86
CA ALA A 20 19.16 27.31 9.95
C ALA A 20 18.01 26.30 9.83
N ARG A 21 16.84 26.68 10.34
CA ARG A 21 15.63 25.84 10.32
C ARG A 21 14.94 25.82 8.97
N ASP A 22 15.21 26.83 8.16
CA ASP A 22 14.62 26.99 6.84
C ASP A 22 15.67 26.63 5.78
N PHE A 23 15.23 25.99 4.69
CA PHE A 23 16.09 25.62 3.57
C PHE A 23 15.40 25.89 2.23
N THR A 24 16.16 26.17 1.19
CA THR A 24 15.62 26.37 -0.16
C THR A 24 15.38 25.04 -0.87
N LEU A 25 14.21 24.90 -1.50
CA LEU A 25 13.79 23.71 -2.23
C LEU A 25 13.43 24.10 -3.66
N SER A 26 14.06 23.44 -4.63
CA SER A 26 13.70 23.48 -6.03
C SER A 26 13.10 22.14 -6.47
N VAL A 27 12.05 22.17 -7.27
CA VAL A 27 11.40 20.96 -7.80
C VAL A 27 11.14 21.07 -9.30
N SER A 28 10.93 19.95 -10.00
CA SER A 28 10.41 19.97 -11.38
C SER A 28 8.98 20.52 -11.43
N ALA A 29 8.61 21.13 -12.57
CA ALA A 29 7.28 21.72 -12.79
C ALA A 29 6.15 20.71 -12.50
N GLU A 30 6.32 19.47 -12.96
CA GLU A 30 5.37 18.38 -12.72
C GLU A 30 5.08 18.13 -11.23
N ILE A 31 6.09 18.27 -10.36
CA ILE A 31 5.91 18.12 -8.91
C ILE A 31 5.28 19.38 -8.34
N ALA A 32 5.75 20.56 -8.75
CA ALA A 32 5.25 21.85 -8.29
C ALA A 32 3.73 22.01 -8.54
N GLU A 33 3.28 21.64 -9.74
CA GLU A 33 1.90 21.80 -10.20
C GLU A 33 0.97 20.71 -9.67
N SER A 34 1.51 19.58 -9.20
CA SER A 34 0.71 18.44 -8.76
C SER A 34 -0.07 18.65 -7.45
N GLY A 35 0.28 19.65 -6.66
CA GLY A 35 -0.22 19.83 -5.29
C GLY A 35 0.46 18.96 -4.22
N LEU A 36 1.36 18.04 -4.62
CA LEU A 36 2.05 17.15 -3.67
C LEU A 36 2.80 17.94 -2.58
N LEU A 37 3.49 19.04 -2.94
CA LEU A 37 4.24 19.83 -1.97
C LEU A 37 3.35 20.45 -0.88
N ALA A 38 2.15 20.90 -1.23
CA ALA A 38 1.18 21.40 -0.27
C ALA A 38 0.72 20.29 0.69
N HIS A 39 0.75 19.04 0.25
CA HIS A 39 0.46 17.87 1.07
C HIS A 39 1.62 17.50 2.01
N ILE A 40 2.86 17.40 1.50
CA ILE A 40 3.98 16.82 2.28
C ILE A 40 4.72 17.84 3.17
N LEU A 41 4.82 19.11 2.76
CA LEU A 41 5.61 20.10 3.51
C LEU A 41 5.04 20.42 4.89
N PRO A 42 3.71 20.59 5.09
CA PRO A 42 3.16 20.79 6.43
C PRO A 42 3.43 19.62 7.38
N ARG A 43 3.40 18.38 6.88
CA ARG A 43 3.68 17.16 7.66
C ARG A 43 5.13 17.10 8.11
N PHE A 44 6.05 17.40 7.20
CA PHE A 44 7.47 17.53 7.52
C PHE A 44 7.71 18.62 8.57
N ALA A 45 7.12 19.81 8.37
CA ALA A 45 7.30 20.95 9.26
C ALA A 45 6.76 20.67 10.67
N LEU A 46 5.58 20.04 10.77
CA LEU A 46 4.98 19.67 12.06
C LEU A 46 5.88 18.71 12.85
N LYS A 47 6.50 17.73 12.18
CA LYS A 47 7.34 16.74 12.87
C LYS A 47 8.73 17.25 13.23
N THR A 48 9.28 18.18 12.44
CA THR A 48 10.71 18.54 12.51
C THR A 48 10.98 19.99 12.92
N GLY A 49 9.97 20.86 12.93
CA GLY A 49 10.10 22.29 13.20
C GLY A 49 10.89 23.06 12.13
N ARG A 50 11.12 22.47 10.95
CA ARG A 50 11.91 23.00 9.84
C ARG A 50 11.02 23.27 8.63
N ARG A 51 11.31 24.30 7.85
CA ARG A 51 10.47 24.70 6.71
C ARG A 51 11.23 24.74 5.40
N ALA A 52 10.58 24.27 4.34
CA ALA A 52 11.08 24.47 2.99
C ALA A 52 10.59 25.82 2.46
N VAL A 53 11.48 26.55 1.80
CA VAL A 53 11.16 27.75 1.01
C VAL A 53 11.31 27.37 -0.45
N ILE A 54 10.21 27.38 -1.20
CA ILE A 54 10.26 27.06 -2.63
C ILE A 54 10.98 28.19 -3.36
N ALA A 55 12.05 27.84 -4.07
CA ALA A 55 12.88 28.77 -4.83
C ALA A 55 13.34 28.14 -6.14
N GLY A 56 13.69 28.99 -7.11
CA GLY A 56 14.40 28.55 -8.32
C GLY A 56 15.81 28.05 -7.99
N ALA A 57 16.52 27.53 -9.00
CA ALA A 57 17.93 27.17 -8.83
C ALA A 57 18.80 28.45 -8.68
N PRO A 58 19.83 28.45 -7.81
CA PRO A 58 20.31 27.36 -6.96
C PRO A 58 19.51 27.19 -5.64
N ALA A 59 19.31 25.95 -5.20
CA ALA A 59 18.61 25.61 -3.96
C ALA A 59 19.34 24.50 -3.17
N ALA A 60 19.18 24.50 -1.84
CA ALA A 60 19.79 23.52 -0.94
C ALA A 60 19.29 22.09 -1.19
N VAL A 61 18.04 21.96 -1.61
CA VAL A 61 17.44 20.70 -2.05
C VAL A 61 16.92 20.85 -3.48
N ARG A 62 17.14 19.81 -4.28
CA ARG A 62 16.51 19.63 -5.59
C ARG A 62 15.77 18.31 -5.64
N ILE A 63 14.52 18.34 -6.11
CA ILE A 63 13.78 17.14 -6.47
C ILE A 63 13.45 17.21 -7.97
N GLY A 64 13.82 16.19 -8.71
CA GLY A 64 13.57 16.13 -10.15
C GLY A 64 13.66 14.71 -10.69
N PRO A 65 13.69 14.53 -12.02
CA PRO A 65 13.93 13.23 -12.61
C PRO A 65 15.14 12.55 -11.99
N LEU A 66 15.04 11.25 -11.72
CA LEU A 66 16.11 10.48 -11.08
C LEU A 66 17.36 10.51 -11.98
N ALA A 67 18.41 11.18 -11.49
CA ALA A 67 19.73 11.13 -12.12
C ALA A 67 20.41 9.79 -11.82
N GLU A 68 21.37 9.41 -12.66
CA GLU A 68 22.19 8.22 -12.45
C GLU A 68 22.92 8.30 -11.09
N GLY A 69 22.75 7.27 -10.26
CA GLY A 69 23.30 7.24 -8.89
C GLY A 69 22.59 8.14 -7.86
N GLY A 70 21.51 8.83 -8.24
CA GLY A 70 20.72 9.65 -7.33
C GLY A 70 19.86 8.82 -6.36
N THR A 71 19.47 9.42 -5.23
CA THR A 71 18.59 8.77 -4.26
C THR A 71 17.12 8.86 -4.72
N PRO A 72 16.44 7.75 -5.04
CA PRO A 72 15.03 7.78 -5.42
C PRO A 72 14.15 8.13 -4.22
N VAL A 73 13.14 8.96 -4.44
CA VAL A 73 12.19 9.38 -3.38
C VAL A 73 10.73 9.12 -3.74
N MET A 74 10.39 9.04 -5.03
CA MET A 74 9.02 8.76 -5.48
C MET A 74 8.98 8.38 -6.97
N ALA A 75 7.84 7.87 -7.42
CA ALA A 75 7.54 7.66 -8.82
C ALA A 75 6.13 8.16 -9.18
N ARG A 76 5.90 8.44 -10.47
CA ARG A 76 4.60 8.82 -11.03
C ARG A 76 4.53 8.42 -12.50
N GLY A 77 3.51 7.65 -12.88
CA GLY A 77 3.28 7.26 -14.29
C GLY A 77 4.52 6.61 -14.95
N GLY A 78 5.21 5.71 -14.23
CA GLY A 78 6.43 5.04 -14.69
C GLY A 78 7.70 5.90 -14.67
N ARG A 79 7.64 7.17 -14.26
CA ARG A 79 8.81 8.06 -14.13
C ARG A 79 9.26 8.11 -12.68
N ARG A 80 10.57 7.97 -12.44
CA ARG A 80 11.19 8.04 -11.11
C ARG A 80 11.77 9.43 -10.86
N PHE A 81 11.61 9.90 -9.63
CA PHE A 81 12.15 11.15 -9.16
C PHE A 81 13.15 10.93 -8.04
N GLY A 82 14.27 11.65 -8.12
CA GLY A 82 15.35 11.61 -7.15
C GLY A 82 15.50 12.93 -6.41
N ILE A 83 16.17 12.86 -5.25
CA ILE A 83 16.58 14.02 -4.47
C ILE A 83 18.09 14.24 -4.59
N SER A 84 18.50 15.50 -4.62
CA SER A 84 19.89 15.92 -4.53
C SER A 84 20.05 17.06 -3.54
N LEU A 85 21.15 17.06 -2.78
CA LEU A 85 21.49 18.09 -1.82
C LEU A 85 22.65 18.93 -2.34
N ALA A 86 22.61 20.24 -2.09
CA ALA A 86 23.70 21.16 -2.38
C ALA A 86 24.31 21.68 -1.07
N GLY A 87 25.60 21.42 -0.87
CA GLY A 87 26.32 21.83 0.33
C GLY A 87 25.86 21.13 1.61
N GLU A 88 26.35 21.63 2.74
CA GLU A 88 26.10 21.08 4.08
C GLU A 88 24.99 21.86 4.79
N HIS A 89 23.74 21.38 4.70
CA HIS A 89 22.59 22.00 5.38
C HIS A 89 21.77 20.97 6.16
N ASP A 90 21.71 21.11 7.50
CA ASP A 90 21.03 20.13 8.37
C ASP A 90 19.55 19.95 8.03
N ALA A 91 18.80 21.04 7.89
CA ALA A 91 17.38 20.95 7.53
C ALA A 91 17.14 20.26 6.18
N ALA A 92 18.01 20.49 5.19
CA ALA A 92 17.95 19.84 3.89
C ALA A 92 18.21 18.33 4.00
N ARG A 93 19.22 17.90 4.77
CA ARG A 93 19.49 16.48 5.04
C ARG A 93 18.33 15.80 5.75
N ARG A 94 17.73 16.46 6.73
CA ARG A 94 16.57 15.91 7.45
C ARG A 94 15.36 15.79 6.56
N PHE A 95 15.15 16.73 5.64
CA PHE A 95 14.10 16.61 4.65
C PHE A 95 14.35 15.43 3.70
N ALA A 96 15.58 15.24 3.23
CA ALA A 96 15.95 14.05 2.44
C ALA A 96 15.69 12.75 3.20
N GLY A 97 16.17 12.65 4.44
CA GLY A 97 15.98 11.47 5.28
C GLY A 97 14.50 11.23 5.61
N TRP A 98 13.71 12.29 5.79
CA TRP A 98 12.27 12.16 5.98
C TRP A 98 11.59 11.63 4.72
N LEU A 99 11.92 12.16 3.54
CA LEU A 99 11.35 11.70 2.27
C LEU A 99 11.61 10.22 2.03
N THR A 100 12.79 9.71 2.38
CA THR A 100 13.13 8.28 2.23
C THR A 100 12.65 7.40 3.40
N SER A 101 12.11 7.98 4.46
CA SER A 101 11.59 7.22 5.61
C SER A 101 10.22 6.63 5.32
N GLU A 102 9.83 5.59 6.07
CA GLU A 102 8.50 4.97 5.98
C GLU A 102 7.36 6.02 6.04
N ILE A 103 7.45 6.97 6.99
CA ILE A 103 6.44 8.02 7.17
C ILE A 103 6.38 8.96 5.96
N GLY A 104 7.54 9.34 5.40
CA GLY A 104 7.58 10.19 4.20
C GLY A 104 7.03 9.47 2.98
N GLN A 105 7.38 8.19 2.81
CA GLN A 105 6.90 7.33 1.73
C GLN A 105 5.39 7.12 1.81
N GLN A 106 4.84 6.87 3.01
CA GLN A 106 3.39 6.80 3.25
C GLN A 106 2.69 8.13 2.95
N ALA A 107 3.29 9.27 3.33
CA ALA A 107 2.72 10.59 3.03
C ALA A 107 2.69 10.88 1.52
N ILE A 108 3.67 10.40 0.76
CA ILE A 108 3.69 10.52 -0.70
C ILE A 108 2.60 9.62 -1.30
N ALA A 109 2.55 8.34 -0.91
CA ALA A 109 1.59 7.37 -1.44
C ALA A 109 0.12 7.70 -1.08
N GLY A 110 -0.10 8.37 0.06
CA GLY A 110 -1.42 8.80 0.51
C GLY A 110 -1.94 10.07 -0.20
N PHE A 111 -1.15 10.68 -1.08
CA PHE A 111 -1.58 11.85 -1.84
C PHE A 111 -2.32 11.45 -3.12
N THR A 112 -3.59 11.86 -3.23
CA THR A 112 -4.36 11.74 -4.48
C THR A 112 -4.33 13.06 -5.24
N PRO A 113 -3.65 13.14 -6.41
CA PRO A 113 -3.65 14.34 -7.23
C PRO A 113 -5.02 14.58 -7.87
N ALA A 114 -5.36 15.85 -8.12
CA ALA A 114 -6.59 16.20 -8.84
C ALA A 114 -6.56 15.73 -10.31
N GLU A 115 -5.37 15.68 -10.90
CA GLU A 115 -5.14 15.30 -12.29
C GLU A 115 -3.87 14.43 -12.43
N GLY A 116 -3.88 13.51 -13.40
CA GLY A 116 -2.75 12.62 -13.72
C GLY A 116 -2.60 11.42 -12.77
N ALA A 117 -1.57 10.60 -13.04
CA ALA A 117 -1.29 9.40 -12.25
C ALA A 117 -0.95 9.72 -10.78
N PRO A 118 -1.26 8.84 -9.82
CA PRO A 118 -0.88 9.00 -8.42
C PRO A 118 0.65 8.97 -8.24
N PHE A 119 1.12 9.57 -7.15
CA PHE A 119 2.51 9.39 -6.72
C PHE A 119 2.62 8.12 -5.88
N THR A 120 3.67 7.35 -6.12
CA THR A 120 4.04 6.19 -5.29
C THR A 120 5.38 6.44 -4.61
N GLY A 121 5.70 5.59 -3.64
CA GLY A 121 7.03 5.58 -3.03
C GLY A 121 8.18 5.32 -4.00
N ALA A 122 9.42 5.46 -3.51
CA ALA A 122 10.68 5.24 -4.21
C ALA A 122 10.85 3.81 -4.74
N VAL A 123 10.22 2.86 -4.06
CA VAL A 123 9.91 1.53 -4.57
C VAL A 123 8.54 1.65 -5.21
N GLU A 124 8.50 1.60 -6.53
CA GLU A 124 7.25 1.45 -7.26
C GLU A 124 6.56 0.22 -6.68
N ALA A 125 5.32 0.38 -6.19
CA ALA A 125 4.53 -0.77 -5.76
C ALA A 125 4.52 -1.72 -6.95
N GLU A 126 5.16 -2.88 -6.80
CA GLU A 126 5.23 -3.89 -7.83
C GLU A 126 3.80 -4.11 -8.30
N VAL A 127 3.53 -3.75 -9.55
CA VAL A 127 2.23 -3.98 -10.16
C VAL A 127 2.09 -5.48 -10.16
N VAL A 128 1.35 -6.01 -9.17
CA VAL A 128 1.07 -7.43 -9.06
C VAL A 128 0.49 -7.81 -10.40
N ALA A 129 1.24 -8.62 -11.16
CA ALA A 129 0.84 -9.03 -12.49
C ALA A 129 -0.59 -9.53 -12.40
N GLU A 130 -1.47 -8.99 -13.24
CA GLU A 130 -2.85 -9.45 -13.30
C GLU A 130 -2.81 -10.95 -13.55
N VAL A 131 -3.24 -11.74 -12.57
CA VAL A 131 -3.28 -13.19 -12.71
C VAL A 131 -4.35 -13.50 -13.75
N VAL A 132 -3.92 -13.68 -15.00
CA VAL A 132 -4.82 -14.02 -16.11
C VAL A 132 -5.17 -15.49 -15.97
N ILE A 133 -6.26 -15.75 -15.26
CA ILE A 133 -6.85 -17.09 -15.16
C ILE A 133 -7.93 -17.21 -16.24
N THR A 134 -7.67 -18.05 -17.24
CA THR A 134 -8.62 -18.35 -18.30
C THR A 134 -9.62 -19.41 -17.86
N GLY A 135 -10.91 -19.24 -18.21
CA GLY A 135 -11.96 -20.22 -17.93
C GLY A 135 -13.36 -19.66 -18.18
N ASP A 136 -14.40 -20.48 -17.99
CA ASP A 136 -15.79 -20.05 -18.15
C ASP A 136 -16.28 -19.30 -16.89
N SER A 137 -16.00 -17.99 -16.84
CA SER A 137 -16.42 -17.13 -15.72
C SER A 137 -17.94 -17.01 -15.61
N ALA A 138 -18.69 -17.18 -16.70
CA ALA A 138 -20.14 -17.13 -16.68
C ALA A 138 -20.72 -18.38 -16.02
N LEU A 139 -20.18 -19.57 -16.32
CA LEU A 139 -20.47 -20.80 -15.57
C LEU A 139 -20.07 -20.65 -14.10
N GLY A 140 -18.87 -20.13 -13.85
CA GLY A 140 -18.37 -19.91 -12.49
C GLY A 140 -19.30 -19.06 -11.63
N ARG A 141 -19.79 -17.95 -12.20
CA ARG A 141 -20.79 -17.11 -11.53
C ARG A 141 -22.05 -17.89 -11.20
N ARG A 142 -22.60 -18.66 -12.15
CA ARG A 142 -23.82 -19.45 -11.93
C ARG A 142 -23.63 -20.50 -10.83
N VAL A 143 -22.54 -21.26 -10.88
CA VAL A 143 -22.18 -22.26 -9.86
C VAL A 143 -22.06 -21.59 -8.49
N ALA A 144 -21.31 -20.48 -8.39
CA ALA A 144 -21.15 -19.75 -7.14
C ALA A 144 -22.47 -19.18 -6.61
N GLU A 145 -23.33 -18.64 -7.49
CA GLU A 145 -24.65 -18.15 -7.11
C GLU A 145 -25.57 -19.28 -6.61
N THR A 146 -25.51 -20.46 -7.22
CA THR A 146 -26.33 -21.61 -6.82
C THR A 146 -25.87 -22.21 -5.51
N HIS A 147 -24.56 -22.38 -5.31
CA HIS A 147 -24.02 -23.20 -4.22
C HIS A 147 -23.47 -22.39 -3.04
N CYS A 148 -22.97 -21.18 -3.28
CA CYS A 148 -22.21 -20.42 -2.28
C CYS A 148 -23.01 -19.22 -1.73
N ALA A 149 -24.02 -18.74 -2.47
CA ALA A 149 -24.71 -17.46 -2.22
C ALA A 149 -25.51 -17.38 -0.90
N ARG A 150 -25.79 -18.53 -0.27
CA ARG A 150 -26.41 -18.58 1.05
C ARG A 150 -25.51 -17.95 2.12
N CYS A 151 -24.20 -18.13 2.01
CA CYS A 151 -23.23 -17.63 2.98
C CYS A 151 -22.40 -16.49 2.38
N HIS A 152 -21.86 -16.67 1.18
CA HIS A 152 -21.01 -15.66 0.56
C HIS A 152 -21.83 -14.70 -0.30
N ARG A 153 -21.51 -13.40 -0.26
CA ARG A 153 -21.98 -12.48 -1.30
C ARG A 153 -21.14 -12.67 -2.56
N ILE A 154 -21.76 -13.16 -3.63
CA ILE A 154 -21.10 -13.55 -4.88
C ILE A 154 -20.90 -12.37 -5.83
N ALA A 155 -21.92 -11.52 -5.95
CA ALA A 155 -21.91 -10.29 -6.73
C ALA A 155 -22.69 -9.21 -5.95
N PRO A 156 -22.39 -7.91 -6.13
CA PRO A 156 -23.15 -6.82 -5.52
C PRO A 156 -24.65 -6.88 -5.83
N GLU A 157 -25.00 -7.22 -7.07
CA GLU A 157 -26.36 -7.32 -7.60
C GLU A 157 -26.96 -8.74 -7.51
N GLY A 158 -26.26 -9.69 -6.88
CA GLY A 158 -26.69 -11.08 -6.76
C GLY A 158 -27.90 -11.27 -5.84
N ARG A 159 -28.66 -12.35 -6.07
CA ARG A 159 -29.86 -12.71 -5.27
C ARG A 159 -29.55 -13.26 -3.88
N GLY A 160 -28.29 -13.60 -3.61
CA GLY A 160 -27.85 -14.15 -2.33
C GLY A 160 -27.74 -13.09 -1.24
N ILE A 161 -28.34 -13.35 -0.08
CA ILE A 161 -28.23 -12.46 1.08
C ILE A 161 -26.80 -12.43 1.65
N GLY A 162 -26.08 -13.54 1.51
CA GLY A 162 -24.87 -13.82 2.28
C GLY A 162 -25.11 -13.76 3.80
N ILE A 163 -24.07 -13.99 4.58
CA ILE A 163 -24.06 -13.73 6.03
C ILE A 163 -22.89 -12.79 6.33
N GLY A 164 -23.12 -11.80 7.19
CA GLY A 164 -22.11 -10.76 7.48
C GLY A 164 -20.81 -11.29 8.11
N SER A 165 -20.82 -12.52 8.60
CA SER A 165 -19.67 -13.21 9.20
C SER A 165 -18.79 -13.96 8.20
N THR A 166 -19.21 -14.12 6.94
CA THR A 166 -18.39 -14.74 5.90
C THR A 166 -18.01 -13.71 4.84
N PRO A 167 -16.75 -13.69 4.38
CA PRO A 167 -16.29 -12.70 3.41
C PRO A 167 -17.05 -12.83 2.08
N SER A 168 -17.32 -11.72 1.41
CA SER A 168 -17.80 -11.74 0.03
C SER A 168 -16.72 -12.28 -0.92
N PHE A 169 -17.09 -12.65 -2.14
CA PHE A 169 -16.11 -13.03 -3.17
C PHE A 169 -15.13 -11.89 -3.46
N ALA A 170 -15.61 -10.65 -3.52
CA ALA A 170 -14.74 -9.48 -3.69
C ALA A 170 -13.77 -9.29 -2.51
N ALA A 171 -14.21 -9.58 -1.28
CA ALA A 171 -13.33 -9.54 -0.10
C ALA A 171 -12.30 -10.68 -0.11
N LEU A 172 -12.69 -11.88 -0.53
CA LEU A 172 -11.76 -12.99 -0.75
C LEU A 172 -10.72 -12.64 -1.82
N ARG A 173 -11.14 -11.96 -2.89
CA ARG A 173 -10.28 -11.52 -3.99
C ARG A 173 -9.25 -10.45 -3.59
N ALA A 174 -9.49 -9.75 -2.48
CA ALA A 174 -8.59 -8.75 -1.92
C ALA A 174 -7.48 -9.35 -1.02
N LEU A 175 -7.53 -10.66 -0.72
CA LEU A 175 -6.47 -11.32 0.04
C LEU A 175 -5.19 -11.42 -0.81
N PRO A 176 -3.98 -11.27 -0.23
CA PRO A 176 -2.73 -11.39 -0.98
C PRO A 176 -2.54 -12.75 -1.66
N ASP A 177 -3.04 -13.83 -1.03
CA ASP A 177 -2.93 -15.22 -1.45
C ASP A 177 -4.25 -15.79 -2.01
N TRP A 178 -5.13 -14.91 -2.53
CA TRP A 178 -6.46 -15.31 -3.00
C TRP A 178 -6.39 -16.39 -4.10
N ASP A 179 -5.47 -16.25 -5.04
CA ASP A 179 -5.30 -17.11 -6.21
C ASP A 179 -4.90 -18.52 -5.78
N GLU A 180 -3.91 -18.64 -4.89
CA GLU A 180 -3.49 -19.91 -4.30
C GLU A 180 -4.67 -20.61 -3.59
N ARG A 181 -5.46 -19.87 -2.83
CA ARG A 181 -6.62 -20.42 -2.11
C ARG A 181 -7.70 -20.97 -3.05
N PHE A 182 -8.01 -20.25 -4.12
CA PHE A 182 -9.00 -20.71 -5.09
C PHE A 182 -8.44 -21.84 -5.99
N MET A 183 -7.16 -21.80 -6.36
CA MET A 183 -6.50 -22.89 -7.11
C MET A 183 -6.46 -24.19 -6.30
N ALA A 184 -6.18 -24.10 -4.99
CA ALA A 184 -6.15 -25.24 -4.09
C ALA A 184 -7.51 -25.56 -3.46
N PHE A 185 -8.63 -25.02 -3.98
CA PHE A 185 -9.95 -25.06 -3.33
C PHE A 185 -10.39 -26.45 -2.89
N TYR A 186 -10.20 -27.47 -3.73
CA TYR A 186 -10.57 -28.86 -3.42
C TYR A 186 -9.62 -29.52 -2.40
N ALA A 187 -8.35 -29.10 -2.34
CA ALA A 187 -7.35 -29.61 -1.41
C ALA A 187 -7.49 -28.97 -0.02
N LEU A 188 -7.73 -27.66 0.03
CA LEU A 188 -8.01 -26.94 1.27
C LEU A 188 -9.42 -27.25 1.79
N ASN A 189 -10.37 -27.49 0.87
CA ASN A 189 -11.80 -27.70 1.09
C ASN A 189 -12.32 -26.83 2.26
N PRO A 190 -12.66 -25.55 2.03
CA PRO A 190 -13.02 -24.62 3.10
C PRO A 190 -14.31 -25.00 3.85
N HIS A 191 -15.09 -25.95 3.32
CA HIS A 191 -16.37 -26.37 3.88
C HIS A 191 -16.48 -27.90 3.95
N PRO A 192 -15.53 -28.60 4.59
CA PRO A 192 -15.39 -30.05 4.43
C PRO A 192 -16.56 -30.84 5.03
N SER A 193 -17.36 -30.22 5.89
CA SER A 193 -18.54 -30.82 6.50
C SER A 193 -19.75 -30.91 5.57
N PHE A 194 -19.75 -30.23 4.42
CA PHE A 194 -20.89 -30.24 3.49
C PHE A 194 -20.54 -29.99 2.01
N LEU A 195 -19.27 -29.77 1.65
CA LEU A 195 -18.82 -29.58 0.28
C LEU A 195 -18.04 -30.80 -0.20
N GLN A 196 -18.40 -31.28 -1.39
CA GLN A 196 -17.69 -32.31 -2.13
C GLN A 196 -17.39 -31.86 -3.55
N VAL A 197 -16.16 -32.15 -3.99
CA VAL A 197 -15.76 -32.11 -5.38
C VAL A 197 -15.75 -33.52 -5.93
N GLU A 198 -16.60 -33.77 -6.91
CA GLU A 198 -16.81 -35.10 -7.50
C GLU A 198 -15.50 -35.70 -7.99
N GLY A 199 -15.26 -36.96 -7.60
CA GLY A 199 -14.05 -37.70 -7.99
C GLY A 199 -12.74 -37.24 -7.32
N ILE A 200 -12.77 -36.17 -6.50
CA ILE A 200 -11.58 -35.61 -5.84
C ILE A 200 -11.67 -35.71 -4.32
N THR A 201 -12.73 -35.16 -3.72
CA THR A 201 -12.87 -35.16 -2.25
C THR A 201 -13.42 -36.51 -1.76
N PRO A 202 -12.97 -37.01 -0.60
CA PRO A 202 -13.54 -38.23 0.00
C PRO A 202 -15.06 -38.13 0.26
N PRO A 203 -15.77 -39.28 0.31
CA PRO A 203 -17.14 -39.33 0.79
C PRO A 203 -17.25 -38.82 2.24
N PHE A 204 -18.40 -38.24 2.61
CA PHE A 204 -18.66 -37.91 4.01
C PHE A 204 -18.63 -39.17 4.88
N ASP A 205 -18.12 -39.02 6.09
CA ASP A 205 -18.13 -40.08 7.10
C ASP A 205 -19.59 -40.43 7.46
N PRO A 206 -20.03 -41.68 7.30
CA PRO A 206 -21.39 -42.09 7.65
C PRO A 206 -21.74 -41.85 9.13
N ALA A 207 -20.76 -41.84 10.03
CA ALA A 207 -20.95 -41.54 11.44
C ALA A 207 -21.12 -40.03 11.72
N ARG A 208 -20.80 -39.18 10.74
CA ARG A 208 -20.87 -37.71 10.82
C ARG A 208 -21.50 -37.15 9.55
N PRO A 209 -22.80 -37.39 9.32
CA PRO A 209 -23.47 -36.92 8.11
C PRO A 209 -23.50 -35.39 8.06
N PRO A 210 -23.51 -34.79 6.86
CA PRO A 210 -23.63 -33.35 6.69
C PRO A 210 -24.87 -32.78 7.38
N ALA A 211 -24.70 -31.64 8.05
CA ALA A 211 -25.79 -30.96 8.77
C ALA A 211 -26.78 -30.24 7.84
N ILE A 212 -26.48 -30.16 6.54
CA ILE A 212 -27.27 -29.52 5.50
C ILE A 212 -27.21 -30.36 4.22
N VAL A 213 -28.07 -30.06 3.25
CA VAL A 213 -27.96 -30.63 1.89
C VAL A 213 -26.56 -30.33 1.35
N PRO A 214 -25.77 -31.36 0.98
CA PRO A 214 -24.42 -31.15 0.51
C PRO A 214 -24.35 -30.34 -0.77
N VAL A 215 -23.29 -29.56 -0.89
CA VAL A 215 -22.86 -28.99 -2.16
C VAL A 215 -21.98 -30.03 -2.84
N ALA A 216 -22.43 -30.52 -3.98
CA ALA A 216 -21.62 -31.32 -4.90
C ALA A 216 -21.33 -30.48 -6.14
N ILE A 217 -20.06 -30.37 -6.50
CA ILE A 217 -19.61 -29.72 -7.74
C ILE A 217 -18.56 -30.60 -8.42
N THR A 218 -18.42 -30.46 -9.72
CA THR A 218 -17.33 -31.09 -10.49
C THR A 218 -16.04 -30.30 -10.38
N GLN A 219 -14.92 -30.90 -10.77
CA GLN A 219 -13.65 -30.17 -10.91
C GLN A 219 -13.76 -28.99 -11.89
N ALA A 220 -14.42 -29.20 -13.03
CA ALA A 220 -14.62 -28.15 -14.04
C ALA A 220 -15.44 -26.97 -13.50
N GLU A 221 -16.43 -27.24 -12.65
CA GLU A 221 -17.20 -26.19 -11.98
C GLU A 221 -16.38 -25.44 -10.93
N ALA A 222 -15.50 -26.13 -10.19
CA ALA A 222 -14.56 -25.49 -9.27
C ALA A 222 -13.57 -24.56 -10.03
N GLU A 223 -13.04 -25.01 -11.16
CA GLU A 223 -12.18 -24.22 -12.04
C GLU A 223 -12.93 -23.02 -12.64
N ALA A 224 -14.20 -23.19 -13.03
CA ALA A 224 -15.05 -22.11 -13.48
C ALA A 224 -15.28 -21.06 -12.37
N VAL A 225 -15.50 -21.50 -11.12
CA VAL A 225 -15.63 -20.61 -9.96
C VAL A 225 -14.35 -19.80 -9.72
N LEU A 226 -13.17 -20.42 -9.87
CA LEU A 226 -11.89 -19.72 -9.85
C LEU A 226 -11.81 -18.67 -10.97
N ALA A 227 -12.18 -19.01 -12.21
CA ALA A 227 -12.18 -18.08 -13.33
C ALA A 227 -13.13 -16.89 -13.08
N TYR A 228 -14.29 -17.13 -12.45
CA TYR A 228 -15.18 -16.05 -12.02
C TYR A 228 -14.53 -15.17 -10.94
N ALA A 229 -13.94 -15.76 -9.90
CA ALA A 229 -13.26 -15.02 -8.84
C ALA A 229 -12.09 -14.16 -9.37
N ALA A 230 -11.37 -14.65 -10.38
CA ALA A 230 -10.32 -13.90 -11.06
C ALA A 230 -10.87 -12.69 -11.85
N SER A 231 -12.07 -12.82 -12.42
CA SER A 231 -12.68 -11.79 -13.28
C SER A 231 -13.29 -10.60 -12.53
N ILE A 232 -13.48 -10.70 -11.21
CA ILE A 232 -14.11 -9.63 -10.42
C ILE A 232 -13.06 -8.73 -9.75
N ALA A 233 -13.41 -7.45 -9.59
CA ALA A 233 -12.56 -6.52 -8.85
C ALA A 233 -12.47 -6.91 -7.36
N PRO A 234 -11.29 -6.79 -6.73
CA PRO A 234 -11.16 -6.94 -5.29
C PRO A 234 -11.94 -5.84 -4.56
N ALA A 235 -12.47 -6.16 -3.39
CA ALA A 235 -13.06 -5.15 -2.52
C ALA A 235 -11.95 -4.24 -1.93
N ASP A 236 -12.26 -2.97 -1.73
CA ASP A 236 -11.43 -2.10 -0.90
C ASP A 236 -11.65 -2.47 0.58
N LEU A 237 -10.64 -3.09 1.19
CA LEU A 237 -10.64 -3.47 2.61
C LEU A 237 -9.95 -2.42 3.49
N GLY A 238 -9.50 -1.31 2.92
CA GLY A 238 -8.66 -0.32 3.59
C GLY A 238 -7.21 -0.78 3.77
N ALA A 239 -6.40 0.09 4.37
CA ALA A 239 -5.00 -0.21 4.68
C ALA A 239 -4.89 -1.26 5.81
N PRO A 240 -3.82 -2.08 5.82
CA PRO A 240 -3.54 -2.98 6.94
C PRO A 240 -3.53 -2.24 8.27
N ILE A 241 -4.14 -2.84 9.31
CA ILE A 241 -4.08 -2.27 10.66
C ILE A 241 -2.68 -2.48 11.22
N VAL A 242 -1.93 -1.39 11.39
CA VAL A 242 -0.62 -1.39 12.04
C VAL A 242 -0.80 -1.02 13.50
N ASN A 243 -0.64 -1.99 14.40
CA ASN A 243 -0.53 -1.70 15.83
C ASN A 243 0.94 -1.37 16.15
N ARG A 244 1.19 -0.22 16.76
CA ARG A 244 2.54 0.23 17.17
C ARG A 244 2.68 0.15 18.67
#